data_AF-A0A3D9ZZ31-F1
#
_entry.id   AF-A0A3D9ZZ31-F1
#
_cell.length_a   1.000
_cell.length_b   1.000
_cell.length_c   1.000
_cell.angle_alpha   90.00
_cell.angle_beta   90.00
_cell.angle_gamma   90.00
#
_symmetry.space_group_name_H-M   'P 1'
#
loop_
_entity.id
_entity.type
_entity.pdbx_description
1 polymer ?
#
loop_
_entity_poly.entity_id
_entity_poly.type
_entity_poly.pdbx_seq_one_letter_code
_entity_poly.pdbx_strand_id
1 'polypeptide(L)'
;MQDLEGDMLRAVAALRRAVDFLHEYDKLQAALRIDDGGGHPSALTVYTEDGLAAAHRVLDGLRDPAGREPAGRSPNGRVPTRIEPRIPAQRIPHDRHGDPGE
;
A
#
# COMPACT_ATOMS: atom_id res chain seq x y z
N MET A 1 17.93 -26.41 5.50
CA MET A 1 18.25 -25.03 5.11
C MET A 1 17.25 -24.66 4.04
N GLN A 2 16.33 -23.72 4.30
CA GLN A 2 15.26 -23.37 3.36
C GLN A 2 15.84 -22.58 2.17
N ASP A 3 15.40 -22.90 0.96
CA ASP A 3 15.77 -22.18 -0.26
C ASP A 3 14.92 -20.90 -0.37
N LEU A 4 15.44 -19.83 0.24
CA LEU A 4 14.77 -18.54 0.29
C LEU A 4 14.48 -17.98 -1.10
N GLU A 5 15.41 -18.12 -2.05
CA GLU A 5 15.18 -17.64 -3.42
C GLU A 5 14.06 -18.44 -4.09
N GLY A 6 14.07 -19.76 -3.95
CA GLY A 6 12.99 -20.62 -4.42
C GLY A 6 11.63 -20.28 -3.79
N ASP A 7 11.60 -19.96 -2.50
CA ASP A 7 10.38 -19.51 -1.80
C ASP A 7 9.88 -18.16 -2.32
N MET A 8 10.78 -17.21 -2.55
CA MET A 8 10.42 -15.89 -3.10
C MET A 8 9.90 -16.00 -4.53
N LEU A 9 10.52 -16.82 -5.39
CA LEU A 9 10.03 -17.06 -6.75
C LEU A 9 8.64 -17.69 -6.75
N ARG A 10 8.39 -18.65 -5.84
CA ARG A 10 7.06 -19.24 -5.66
C ARG A 10 6.03 -18.20 -5.21
N ALA A 11 6.41 -17.32 -4.28
CA ALA A 11 5.53 -16.24 -3.80
C ALA A 11 5.17 -15.26 -4.92
N VAL A 12 6.16 -14.84 -5.73
CA VAL A 12 5.92 -13.93 -6.86
C VAL A 12 5.07 -14.58 -7.95
N ALA A 13 5.28 -15.87 -8.24
CA ALA A 13 4.44 -16.62 -9.15
C ALA A 13 2.98 -16.72 -8.65
N ALA A 14 2.77 -16.91 -7.34
CA ALA A 14 1.43 -16.91 -6.76
C ALA A 14 0.77 -15.52 -6.86
N LEU A 15 1.53 -14.44 -6.61
CA LEU A 15 1.03 -13.07 -6.72
C LEU A 15 0.63 -12.74 -8.16
N ARG A 16 1.40 -13.19 -9.16
CA ARG A 16 1.04 -13.05 -10.58
C ARG A 16 -0.29 -13.73 -10.90
N ARG A 17 -0.50 -14.95 -10.42
CA ARG A 17 -1.79 -15.66 -10.61
C ARG A 17 -2.96 -14.92 -9.96
N ALA A 18 -2.72 -14.27 -8.82
CA ALA A 18 -3.74 -13.45 -8.16
C ALA A 18 -4.11 -12.22 -9.01
N VAL A 19 -3.13 -11.55 -9.62
CA VAL A 19 -3.38 -10.44 -10.57
C VAL A 19 -4.20 -10.92 -11.77
N ASP A 20 -3.81 -12.06 -12.37
CA ASP A 20 -4.54 -12.63 -13.51
C ASP A 20 -6.01 -12.94 -13.14
N PHE A 21 -6.24 -13.49 -11.95
CA PHE A 21 -7.59 -13.75 -11.43
C PHE A 21 -8.40 -12.45 -11.26
N LEU A 22 -7.80 -11.40 -10.70
CA LEU A 22 -8.47 -10.11 -10.48
C LEU A 22 -8.88 -9.46 -11.81
N HIS A 23 -8.03 -9.53 -12.83
CA HIS A 23 -8.38 -9.06 -14.18
C HIS A 23 -9.58 -9.79 -14.76
N GLU A 24 -9.62 -11.12 -14.65
CA GLU A 24 -10.78 -11.87 -15.14
C GLU A 24 -12.05 -11.58 -14.34
N TYR A 25 -11.92 -11.41 -13.03
CA TYR A 25 -13.03 -11.00 -12.19
C TYR A 25 -13.59 -9.62 -12.59
N ASP A 26 -12.71 -8.64 -12.83
CA ASP A 26 -13.10 -7.29 -13.25
C ASP A 26 -13.80 -7.31 -14.61
N LYS A 27 -13.33 -8.13 -15.56
CA LYS A 27 -13.99 -8.32 -16.86
C LYS A 27 -15.40 -8.90 -16.71
N LEU A 28 -15.56 -9.94 -15.88
CA LEU A 28 -16.85 -10.55 -15.62
C LEU A 28 -17.79 -9.59 -14.91
N GLN A 29 -17.29 -8.81 -13.95
CA GLN A 29 -18.06 -7.76 -13.27
C GLN A 29 -18.51 -6.67 -14.24
N ALA A 30 -17.63 -6.23 -15.15
CA ALA A 30 -17.97 -5.26 -16.17
C ALA A 30 -19.05 -5.79 -17.12
N ALA A 31 -18.95 -7.06 -17.54
CA ALA A 31 -19.96 -7.70 -18.40
C ALA A 31 -21.35 -7.83 -17.73
N LEU A 32 -21.39 -7.93 -16.40
CA LEU A 32 -22.64 -7.99 -15.63
C LEU A 32 -23.27 -6.61 -15.36
N ARG A 33 -22.48 -5.54 -15.46
CA ARG A 33 -22.97 -4.17 -15.31
C ARG A 33 -23.47 -3.69 -16.67
N ILE A 34 -24.74 -3.28 -16.73
CA ILE A 34 -25.40 -2.77 -17.95
C ILE A 34 -24.96 -1.32 -18.27
N ASP A 35 -24.11 -0.70 -17.44
CA ASP A 35 -23.59 0.65 -17.67
C ASP A 35 -22.37 0.65 -18.61
N ASP A 36 -22.43 1.49 -19.65
CA ASP A 36 -21.46 1.73 -20.73
C ASP A 36 -20.06 2.21 -20.29
N GLY A 37 -19.73 2.15 -19.00
CA GLY A 37 -18.42 2.51 -18.46
C GLY A 37 -17.44 1.36 -18.61
N GLY A 38 -16.76 1.30 -19.76
CA GLY A 38 -15.76 0.29 -20.11
C GLY A 38 -14.92 -0.18 -18.91
N GLY A 39 -14.76 -1.50 -18.79
CA GLY A 39 -14.22 -2.20 -17.63
C GLY A 39 -12.89 -1.63 -17.15
N HIS A 40 -12.95 -0.69 -16.21
CA HIS A 40 -11.79 -0.18 -15.52
C HIS A 40 -11.36 -1.22 -14.48
N PRO A 41 -10.05 -1.49 -14.35
CA PRO A 41 -9.54 -2.35 -13.30
C PRO A 41 -9.93 -1.78 -11.94
N SER A 42 -10.34 -2.66 -11.03
CA SER A 42 -10.62 -2.28 -9.67
C SER A 42 -9.36 -1.73 -8.98
N ALA A 43 -9.54 -0.92 -7.95
CA ALA A 43 -8.41 -0.42 -7.16
C ALA A 43 -7.53 -1.57 -6.61
N LEU A 44 -8.15 -2.71 -6.27
CA LEU A 44 -7.43 -3.89 -5.80
C LEU A 44 -6.53 -4.47 -6.90
N THR A 45 -7.02 -4.56 -8.14
CA THR A 45 -6.22 -5.00 -9.30
C THR A 45 -5.01 -4.10 -9.48
N VAL A 46 -5.22 -2.77 -9.49
CA VAL A 46 -4.13 -1.79 -9.64
C VAL A 46 -3.09 -1.92 -8.53
N TYR A 47 -3.49 -1.98 -7.27
CA TYR A 47 -2.53 -2.11 -6.16
C TYR A 47 -1.80 -3.45 -6.16
N THR A 48 -2.45 -4.52 -6.61
CA THR A 48 -1.82 -5.84 -6.69
C THR A 48 -0.78 -5.88 -7.82
N GLU A 49 -1.04 -5.21 -8.95
CA GLU A 49 -0.05 -5.02 -10.03
C GLU A 49 1.17 -4.24 -9.56
N ASP A 50 0.96 -3.13 -8.84
CA ASP A 50 2.04 -2.34 -8.25
C ASP A 50 2.88 -3.18 -7.27
N GLY A 51 2.21 -4.00 -6.45
CA GLY A 51 2.85 -4.94 -5.53
C GLY A 51 3.68 -5.99 -6.27
N LEU A 52 3.18 -6.55 -7.37
CA LEU A 52 3.90 -7.51 -8.20
C LEU A 52 5.13 -6.88 -8.87
N ALA A 53 5.00 -5.66 -9.38
CA ALA A 53 6.13 -4.91 -9.94
C ALA A 53 7.18 -4.60 -8.86
N ALA A 54 6.77 -4.26 -7.64
CA ALA A 54 7.67 -4.09 -6.51
C ALA A 54 8.40 -5.39 -6.15
N ALA A 55 7.69 -6.53 -6.14
CA ALA A 55 8.29 -7.82 -5.82
C ALA A 55 9.35 -8.25 -6.85
N HIS A 56 9.11 -8.02 -8.15
CA HIS A 56 10.12 -8.26 -9.18
C HIS A 56 11.38 -7.41 -8.97
N ARG A 57 11.22 -6.11 -8.66
CA ARG A 57 12.38 -5.24 -8.37
C ARG A 57 13.22 -5.74 -7.19
N VAL A 58 12.57 -6.28 -6.15
CA VAL A 58 13.29 -6.86 -5.01
C VAL A 58 14.05 -8.11 -5.43
N LEU A 59 13.43 -9.01 -6.20
CA LEU A 59 14.09 -10.21 -6.72
C LEU A 59 15.30 -9.86 -7.61
N ASP A 60 15.15 -8.89 -8.50
CA ASP A 60 16.23 -8.44 -9.38
C ASP A 60 17.39 -7.84 -8.58
N GLY A 61 17.08 -7.03 -7.55
CA GLY A 61 18.09 -6.45 -6.66
C GLY A 61 18.85 -7.48 -5.81
N LEU A 62 18.23 -8.62 -5.48
CA LEU A 62 18.91 -9.72 -4.78
C LEU A 62 19.84 -10.52 -5.71
N ARG A 63 19.51 -10.60 -7.00
CA ARG A 63 20.28 -11.34 -8.00
C ARG A 63 21.49 -10.57 -8.52
N ASP A 64 21.44 -9.24 -8.47
CA ASP A 64 22.53 -8.36 -8.93
C ASP A 64 23.00 -7.42 -7.80
N PRO A 65 23.78 -7.92 -6.82
CA PRO A 65 24.26 -7.12 -5.71
C PRO A 65 25.35 -6.09 -6.10
N ALA A 66 25.81 -6.10 -7.35
CA ALA A 66 26.92 -5.27 -7.83
C ALA A 66 26.46 -4.20 -8.83
N GLY A 67 25.87 -3.11 -8.34
CA GLY A 67 25.97 -1.82 -9.05
C GLY A 67 24.67 -1.13 -9.50
N ARG A 68 23.64 -1.02 -8.65
CA ARG A 68 22.57 -0.05 -8.89
C ARG A 68 22.22 0.73 -7.63
N GLU A 69 22.76 1.94 -7.54
CA GLU A 69 22.03 3.01 -6.86
C GLU A 69 20.61 3.06 -7.47
N PRO A 70 19.55 3.12 -6.66
CA PRO A 70 18.22 3.30 -7.20
C PRO A 70 18.19 4.68 -7.85
N ALA A 71 18.16 4.70 -9.19
CA ALA A 71 17.92 5.91 -9.96
C ALA A 71 16.72 6.63 -9.36
N GLY A 72 16.99 7.82 -8.81
CA GLY A 72 16.08 8.56 -7.96
C GLY A 72 14.67 8.63 -8.53
N ARG A 73 13.69 8.27 -7.70
CA ARG A 73 12.34 8.79 -7.82
C ARG A 73 11.98 9.46 -6.52
N SER A 74 12.18 10.77 -6.51
CA SER A 74 11.67 11.70 -5.50
C SER A 74 10.18 11.42 -5.24
N PRO A 75 9.73 11.23 -3.99
CA PRO A 75 8.33 11.01 -3.66
C PRO A 75 7.60 12.36 -3.53
N ASN A 76 7.77 13.25 -4.50
CA ASN A 76 6.94 14.44 -4.59
C ASN A 76 5.65 14.08 -5.33
N GLY A 77 4.62 13.67 -4.59
CA GLY A 77 3.26 13.68 -5.13
C GLY A 77 2.27 12.64 -4.62
N ARG A 78 2.11 12.52 -3.29
CA ARG A 78 0.81 12.38 -2.56
C ARG A 78 1.03 11.68 -1.23
N VAL A 79 1.09 12.49 -0.17
CA VAL A 79 0.88 12.03 1.20
C VAL A 79 -0.63 11.82 1.35
N PRO A 80 -1.14 10.61 1.67
CA PRO A 80 -2.49 10.50 2.20
C PRO A 80 -2.46 11.12 3.60
N THR A 81 -3.11 12.28 3.76
CA THR A 81 -3.23 12.96 5.04
C THR A 81 -3.82 11.99 6.08
N ARG A 82 -3.01 11.58 7.04
CA ARG A 82 -3.45 10.85 8.23
C ARG A 82 -4.37 11.80 9.01
N ILE A 83 -5.68 11.59 8.91
CA ILE A 83 -6.64 12.23 9.81
C ILE A 83 -6.52 11.48 11.15
N GLU A 84 -5.73 12.00 12.07
CA GLU A 84 -5.76 11.55 13.46
C GLU A 84 -7.08 11.96 14.10
N PRO A 85 -7.78 11.07 14.83
CA PRO A 85 -8.87 11.48 15.68
C PRO A 85 -8.32 12.33 16.83
N ARG A 86 -8.62 13.63 16.84
CA ARG A 86 -8.34 14.50 17.99
C ARG A 86 -9.20 14.06 19.17
N ILE A 87 -8.57 13.42 20.15
CA ILE A 87 -9.13 13.26 21.49
C ILE A 87 -9.07 14.64 22.17
N PRO A 88 -10.20 15.19 22.70
CA PRO A 88 -10.15 16.45 23.44
C PRO A 88 -9.29 16.27 24.69
N ALA A 89 -8.29 17.14 24.85
CA ALA A 89 -7.43 17.17 26.02
C ALA A 89 -8.28 17.34 27.30
N GLN A 90 -8.16 16.38 28.22
CA GLN A 90 -8.69 16.51 29.56
C GLN A 90 -7.96 17.68 30.26
N ARG A 91 -8.69 18.76 30.55
CA ARG A 91 -8.21 19.80 31.46
C ARG A 91 -8.34 19.27 32.88
N ILE A 92 -7.20 19.02 33.52
CA ILE A 92 -7.11 18.90 34.97
C ILE A 92 -6.89 20.32 35.51
N PRO A 93 -7.80 20.91 36.30
CA PRO A 93 -7.44 22.02 37.17
C PRO A 93 -6.95 21.44 38.49
N HIS A 94 -5.65 21.59 38.77
CA HIS A 94 -5.14 21.49 40.13
C HIS A 94 -5.07 22.89 40.73
N ASP A 95 -5.66 22.96 41.92
CA ASP A 95 -5.76 24.04 42.89
C ASP A 95 -4.50 24.90 43.08
N ARG A 96 -4.70 26.21 43.29
CA ARG A 96 -3.80 27.07 44.10
C ARG A 96 -4.55 28.30 44.61
N HIS A 97 -5.16 28.14 45.78
CA HIS A 97 -4.95 28.94 47.00
C HIS A 97 -4.31 30.35 46.87
N GLY A 98 -5.08 31.38 47.26
CA GLY A 98 -4.61 32.53 48.06
C GLY A 98 -4.70 33.93 47.45
N ASP A 99 -5.68 34.75 47.89
CA ASP A 99 -5.45 36.05 48.58
C ASP A 99 -6.76 36.58 49.23
N PRO A 100 -6.77 37.12 50.47
CA PRO A 100 -7.96 37.64 51.15
C PRO A 100 -7.99 39.18 51.24
N GLY A 101 -9.18 39.78 51.04
CA GLY A 101 -9.45 41.23 51.08
C GLY A 101 -9.93 41.72 49.71
N GLU A 102 -11.05 42.42 49.55
CA GLU A 102 -11.78 43.37 50.41
C GLU A 102 -13.30 43.18 50.30
#